data_AF-A0A8S3I9Z2-F1
#
_entry.id   AF-A0A8S3I9Z2-F1
#
_cell.length_a   1.000
_cell.length_b   1.000
_cell.length_c   1.000
_cell.angle_alpha   90.00
_cell.angle_beta   90.00
_cell.angle_gamma   90.00
#
_symmetry.space_group_name_H-M   'P 1'
#
loop_
_entity.id
_entity.type
_entity.pdbx_description
1 polymer ?
#
loop_
_entity_poly.entity_id
_entity_poly.type
_entity_poly.pdbx_seq_one_letter_code
_entity_poly.pdbx_strand_id
1 'polypeptide(L)'
;QGQEIDVKVMLTANHKGYFEFRLCNLDASPSVDASQECLDRHQLLIAGTDSTKFRNVSNYGSEMITVRVQLPSDVACQHCVFQWKYTAANSWGTNPITNQSGPGLGRENETFMGCSDIAILPNGSPTDLPIVIIPTKTTIASTSVTTKTSTTTASSTYYWTWTSMTTTKASTTSVSSTNHWTWPSLSTHGSSSVSSTTTTTTIRRPLGLTTWSSDFFEYQADDEVMYDGIKYRCVVAHRSFPAAAPGPLTWAWWKPIQEEQKRF
;
A
#
# COMPACT_ATOMS: atom_id res chain seq x y z
N GLN A 1 -22.40 -7.34 -14.30
CA GLN A 1 -22.56 -5.87 -14.36
C GLN A 1 -23.91 -5.52 -13.75
N GLY A 2 -24.08 -4.35 -13.18
CA GLY A 2 -25.37 -3.91 -12.61
C GLY A 2 -25.84 -4.67 -11.37
N GLN A 3 -24.99 -5.49 -10.75
CA GLN A 3 -25.33 -6.25 -9.54
C GLN A 3 -25.12 -5.39 -8.28
N GLU A 4 -26.00 -5.55 -7.29
CA GLU A 4 -25.71 -5.15 -5.90
C GLU A 4 -24.78 -6.16 -5.24
N ILE A 5 -23.63 -5.71 -4.74
CA ILE A 5 -22.63 -6.58 -4.10
C ILE A 5 -22.44 -6.21 -2.62
N ASP A 6 -22.14 -7.21 -1.79
CA ASP A 6 -21.72 -7.01 -0.41
C ASP A 6 -20.21 -6.76 -0.33
N VAL A 7 -19.81 -5.60 0.17
CA VAL A 7 -18.42 -5.22 0.43
C VAL A 7 -18.16 -5.30 1.93
N LYS A 8 -17.19 -6.10 2.34
CA LYS A 8 -16.83 -6.29 3.75
C LYS A 8 -15.55 -5.53 4.07
N VAL A 9 -15.63 -4.55 4.96
CA VAL A 9 -14.51 -3.71 5.41
C VAL A 9 -14.19 -4.04 6.86
N MET A 10 -12.97 -4.55 7.12
CA MET A 10 -12.50 -4.77 8.48
C MET A 10 -11.88 -3.46 8.96
N LEU A 11 -12.67 -2.68 9.69
CA LEU A 11 -12.20 -1.41 10.23
C LEU A 11 -11.67 -1.66 11.64
N THR A 12 -10.34 -1.75 11.77
CA THR A 12 -9.68 -2.06 13.04
C THR A 12 -9.64 -0.87 14.01
N ALA A 13 -9.76 0.35 13.50
CA ALA A 13 -9.88 1.58 14.27
C ALA A 13 -10.89 2.53 13.60
N ASN A 14 -12.13 2.53 14.10
CA ASN A 14 -13.18 3.39 13.60
C ASN A 14 -13.09 4.79 14.20
N HIS A 15 -12.77 5.77 13.37
CA HIS A 15 -12.68 7.20 13.70
C HIS A 15 -13.87 8.01 13.17
N LYS A 16 -15.05 7.38 12.99
CA LYS A 16 -16.26 7.96 12.38
C LYS A 16 -16.05 8.41 10.94
N GLY A 17 -17.00 9.14 10.36
CA GLY A 17 -16.85 9.70 9.00
C GLY A 17 -17.65 8.91 7.98
N TYR A 18 -17.03 8.47 6.89
CA TYR A 18 -17.74 7.78 5.81
C TYR A 18 -16.85 6.96 4.89
N PHE A 19 -17.44 5.93 4.28
CA PHE A 19 -16.85 5.17 3.18
C PHE A 19 -17.37 5.65 1.83
N GLU A 20 -16.51 5.57 0.82
CA GLU A 20 -16.82 5.70 -0.59
C GLU A 20 -16.22 4.52 -1.35
N PHE A 21 -16.85 4.16 -2.46
CA PHE A 21 -16.41 3.05 -3.30
C PHE A 21 -16.32 3.53 -4.75
N ARG A 22 -15.28 3.08 -5.44
CA ARG A 22 -14.96 3.48 -6.81
C ARG A 22 -14.51 2.29 -7.63
N LEU A 23 -14.63 2.41 -8.96
CA LEU A 23 -14.27 1.36 -9.89
C LEU A 23 -13.50 1.92 -11.09
N CYS A 24 -12.42 1.27 -11.47
CA CYS A 24 -11.66 1.56 -12.67
C CYS A 24 -11.63 0.32 -13.57
N ASN A 25 -11.99 0.48 -14.84
CA ASN A 25 -11.87 -0.57 -15.86
C ASN A 25 -10.53 -0.40 -16.59
N LEU A 26 -9.66 -1.41 -16.50
CA LEU A 26 -8.33 -1.42 -17.09
C LEU A 26 -8.23 -2.29 -18.35
N ASP A 27 -9.33 -2.84 -18.87
CA ASP A 27 -9.28 -3.74 -20.04
C ASP A 27 -8.62 -3.09 -21.27
N ALA A 28 -8.82 -1.79 -21.47
CA ALA A 28 -8.20 -1.03 -22.56
C ALA A 28 -6.72 -0.67 -22.30
N SER A 29 -6.22 -0.88 -21.08
CA SER A 29 -4.86 -0.50 -20.64
C SER A 29 -4.35 -1.45 -19.54
N PRO A 30 -4.23 -2.76 -19.83
CA PRO A 30 -3.99 -3.79 -18.81
C PRO A 30 -2.61 -3.72 -18.15
N SER A 31 -1.68 -2.96 -18.73
CA SER A 31 -0.34 -2.74 -18.18
C SER A 31 -0.17 -1.41 -17.43
N VAL A 32 -1.27 -0.69 -17.19
CA VAL A 32 -1.28 0.60 -16.50
C VAL A 32 -1.98 0.45 -15.16
N ASP A 33 -1.37 1.02 -14.12
CA ASP A 33 -1.99 1.06 -12.79
C ASP A 33 -3.26 1.92 -12.80
N ALA A 34 -4.25 1.57 -11.98
CA ALA A 34 -5.45 2.38 -11.83
C ALA A 34 -5.12 3.77 -11.29
N SER A 35 -5.40 4.81 -12.09
CA SER A 35 -5.29 6.20 -11.65
C SER A 35 -6.53 6.64 -10.88
N GLN A 36 -6.39 7.67 -10.04
CA GLN A 36 -7.54 8.23 -9.32
C GLN A 36 -8.58 8.81 -10.29
N GLU A 37 -8.14 9.41 -11.40
CA GLU A 37 -9.03 9.91 -12.45
C GLU A 37 -9.82 8.80 -13.14
N CYS A 38 -9.28 7.58 -13.23
CA CYS A 38 -10.04 6.43 -13.73
C CYS A 38 -11.08 5.98 -12.70
N LEU A 39 -10.68 5.86 -11.43
CA LEU A 39 -11.55 5.47 -10.33
C LEU A 39 -12.72 6.44 -10.13
N ASP A 40 -12.45 7.74 -10.22
CA ASP A 40 -13.44 8.80 -10.06
C ASP A 40 -14.50 8.81 -11.17
N ARG A 41 -14.27 8.15 -12.31
CA ARG A 41 -15.30 8.00 -13.37
C ARG A 41 -16.46 7.12 -12.94
N HIS A 42 -16.24 6.20 -12.01
CA HIS A 42 -17.29 5.30 -11.51
C HIS A 42 -17.32 5.32 -9.98
N GLN A 43 -17.77 6.43 -9.41
CA GLN A 43 -18.16 6.47 -8.01
C GLN A 43 -19.46 5.68 -7.81
N LEU A 44 -19.43 4.68 -6.93
CA LEU A 44 -20.53 3.75 -6.74
C LEU A 44 -21.55 4.28 -5.73
N LEU A 45 -22.83 3.97 -5.97
CA LEU A 45 -23.92 4.26 -5.05
C LEU A 45 -24.02 3.19 -3.96
N ILE A 46 -24.42 3.61 -2.77
CA ILE A 46 -24.84 2.70 -1.71
C ILE A 46 -26.23 2.17 -2.06
N ALA A 47 -26.35 0.85 -2.16
CA ALA A 47 -27.57 0.18 -2.58
C ALA A 47 -28.78 0.60 -1.73
N GLY A 48 -29.92 0.83 -2.39
CA GLY A 48 -31.14 1.32 -1.75
C GLY A 48 -31.10 2.80 -1.34
N THR A 49 -30.12 3.58 -1.79
CA THR A 49 -30.00 5.02 -1.54
C THR A 49 -29.51 5.77 -2.77
N ASP A 50 -29.67 7.09 -2.78
CA ASP A 50 -29.08 7.99 -3.79
C ASP A 50 -27.72 8.57 -3.34
N SER A 51 -27.07 7.96 -2.34
CA SER A 51 -25.82 8.44 -1.76
C SER A 51 -24.63 7.63 -2.25
N THR A 52 -23.51 8.29 -2.48
CA THR A 52 -22.19 7.66 -2.69
C THR A 52 -21.38 7.48 -1.40
N LYS A 53 -21.93 7.97 -0.27
CA LYS A 53 -21.28 7.96 1.04
C LYS A 53 -22.04 7.08 2.01
N PHE A 54 -21.38 6.03 2.50
CA PHE A 54 -21.88 5.22 3.60
C PHE A 54 -21.45 5.83 4.95
N ARG A 55 -22.42 6.21 5.79
CA ARG A 55 -22.17 6.95 7.04
C ARG A 55 -22.46 6.15 8.31
N ASN A 56 -22.92 4.91 8.21
CA ASN A 56 -23.16 4.08 9.39
C ASN A 56 -21.83 3.48 9.91
N VAL A 57 -20.94 4.39 10.31
CA VAL A 57 -19.62 4.13 10.89
C VAL A 57 -19.50 4.90 12.20
N SER A 58 -20.57 4.96 13.00
CA SER A 58 -20.72 5.96 14.07
C SER A 58 -20.02 5.60 15.38
N ASN A 59 -19.71 4.32 15.62
CA ASN A 59 -19.15 3.84 16.88
C ASN A 59 -17.64 3.67 16.77
N TYR A 60 -16.89 4.22 17.74
CA TYR A 60 -15.44 3.96 17.83
C TYR A 60 -15.18 2.47 18.14
N GLY A 61 -14.06 1.93 17.64
CA GLY A 61 -13.63 0.56 17.91
C GLY A 61 -13.27 -0.23 16.66
N SER A 62 -13.28 -1.56 16.78
CA SER A 62 -12.99 -2.49 15.68
C SER A 62 -14.26 -3.23 15.26
N GLU A 63 -14.60 -3.22 13.98
CA GLU A 63 -15.80 -3.87 13.46
C GLU A 63 -15.64 -4.34 12.01
N MET A 64 -16.29 -5.47 11.68
CA MET A 64 -16.49 -5.92 10.31
C MET A 64 -17.76 -5.28 9.76
N ILE A 65 -17.62 -4.27 8.91
CA ILE A 65 -18.75 -3.52 8.35
C ILE A 65 -19.07 -4.08 6.97
N THR A 66 -20.34 -4.42 6.74
CA THR A 66 -20.83 -4.84 5.41
C THR A 66 -21.61 -3.70 4.77
N VAL A 67 -21.21 -3.31 3.56
CA VAL A 67 -21.87 -2.27 2.78
C VAL A 67 -22.32 -2.86 1.45
N ARG A 68 -23.60 -2.69 1.12
CA ARG A 68 -24.11 -3.02 -0.20
C ARG A 68 -23.88 -1.84 -1.15
N VAL A 69 -23.23 -2.11 -2.28
CA VAL A 69 -22.99 -1.10 -3.32
C VAL A 69 -23.52 -1.58 -4.67
N GLN A 70 -23.96 -0.63 -5.48
CA GLN A 70 -24.47 -0.89 -6.81
C GLN A 70 -23.34 -0.78 -7.84
N LEU A 71 -23.02 -1.89 -8.52
CA LEU A 71 -22.10 -1.86 -9.66
C LEU A 71 -22.76 -1.16 -10.86
N PRO A 72 -21.99 -0.46 -11.73
CA PRO A 72 -22.55 0.19 -12.91
C PRO A 72 -23.18 -0.85 -13.84
N SER A 73 -24.32 -0.50 -14.43
CA SER A 73 -25.08 -1.39 -15.33
C SER A 73 -24.44 -1.50 -16.71
N ASP A 74 -23.55 -0.59 -17.06
CA ASP A 74 -22.85 -0.43 -18.33
C ASP A 74 -21.35 -0.81 -18.26
N VAL A 75 -20.87 -1.27 -17.10
CA VAL A 75 -19.47 -1.70 -16.93
C VAL A 75 -19.37 -3.22 -16.78
N ALA A 76 -18.75 -3.85 -17.77
CA ALA A 76 -18.18 -5.18 -17.67
C ALA A 76 -16.67 -5.11 -17.94
N CYS A 77 -15.89 -5.94 -17.26
CA CYS A 77 -14.43 -5.93 -17.34
C CYS A 77 -13.83 -7.27 -16.91
N GLN A 78 -12.70 -7.65 -17.51
CA GLN A 78 -11.87 -8.75 -17.04
C GLN A 78 -10.86 -8.29 -15.99
N HIS A 79 -10.38 -7.04 -16.11
CA HIS A 79 -9.41 -6.42 -15.24
C HIS A 79 -9.96 -5.09 -14.71
N CYS A 80 -10.60 -5.13 -13.55
CA CYS A 80 -11.05 -3.95 -12.84
C CYS A 80 -10.35 -3.79 -11.50
N VAL A 81 -10.10 -2.53 -11.12
CA VAL A 81 -9.69 -2.17 -9.76
C VAL A 81 -10.87 -1.55 -9.03
N PHE A 82 -11.23 -2.17 -7.92
CA PHE A 82 -12.24 -1.69 -6.98
C PHE A 82 -11.54 -0.99 -5.81
N GLN A 83 -11.82 0.29 -5.59
CA GLN A 83 -11.25 1.06 -4.48
C GLN A 83 -12.29 1.29 -3.39
N TRP A 84 -11.92 0.94 -2.16
CA TRP A 84 -12.53 1.47 -0.94
C TRP A 84 -11.73 2.68 -0.46
N LYS A 85 -12.43 3.76 -0.13
CA LYS A 85 -11.86 4.95 0.51
C LYS A 85 -12.63 5.25 1.79
N TYR A 86 -11.92 5.38 2.90
CA TYR A 86 -12.44 5.80 4.18
C TYR A 86 -11.93 7.19 4.52
N THR A 87 -12.84 8.14 4.72
CA THR A 87 -12.51 9.46 5.28
C THR A 87 -12.96 9.49 6.73
N ALA A 88 -11.99 9.60 7.66
CA ALA A 88 -12.25 9.67 9.09
C ALA A 88 -12.92 11.01 9.48
N ALA A 89 -13.40 11.11 10.72
CA ALA A 89 -13.97 12.34 11.27
C ALA A 89 -13.49 12.62 12.70
N ASN A 90 -12.24 12.30 13.02
CA ASN A 90 -11.61 12.56 14.31
C ASN A 90 -10.78 13.86 14.34
N SER A 91 -10.46 14.43 13.17
CA SER A 91 -9.69 15.67 13.10
C SER A 91 -10.55 16.88 13.44
N TRP A 92 -10.11 17.71 14.38
CA TRP A 92 -10.79 18.96 14.72
C TRP A 92 -10.58 20.00 13.62
N GLY A 93 -11.66 20.69 13.23
CA GLY A 93 -11.56 21.88 12.42
C GLY A 93 -12.83 22.71 12.44
N THR A 94 -12.84 23.75 11.62
CA THR A 94 -13.91 24.76 11.58
C THR A 94 -14.45 24.85 10.17
N ASN A 95 -15.76 24.69 10.02
CA ASN A 95 -16.42 24.87 8.74
C ASN A 95 -16.32 26.36 8.32
N PRO A 96 -15.71 26.68 7.16
CA PRO A 96 -15.46 28.07 6.77
C PRO A 96 -16.74 28.84 6.41
N ILE A 97 -17.84 28.14 6.15
CA ILE A 97 -19.13 28.74 5.79
C ILE A 97 -19.99 28.96 7.04
N THR A 98 -20.10 27.95 7.90
CA THR A 98 -21.00 28.02 9.07
C THR A 98 -20.30 28.48 10.35
N ASN A 99 -18.97 28.63 10.35
CA ASN A 99 -18.12 28.90 11.53
C ASN A 99 -18.28 27.89 12.68
N GLN A 100 -18.92 26.75 12.45
CA GLN A 100 -19.04 25.68 13.43
C GLN A 100 -17.71 24.92 13.54
N SER A 101 -17.27 24.69 14.77
CA SER A 101 -16.08 23.90 15.07
C SER A 101 -16.44 22.54 15.62
N GLY A 102 -15.71 21.52 15.21
CA GLY A 102 -15.94 20.16 15.66
C GLY A 102 -15.11 19.12 14.93
N PRO A 103 -15.20 17.85 15.37
CA PRO A 103 -14.52 16.74 14.72
C PRO A 103 -15.11 16.47 13.33
N GLY A 104 -14.25 16.26 12.33
CA GLY A 104 -14.64 16.03 10.94
C GLY A 104 -14.96 17.30 10.13
N LEU A 105 -14.86 18.49 10.73
CA LEU A 105 -15.22 19.75 10.08
C LEU A 105 -14.02 20.50 9.52
N GLY A 106 -14.25 21.25 8.44
CA GLY A 106 -13.30 22.20 7.89
C GLY A 106 -12.15 21.53 7.15
N ARG A 107 -11.04 21.30 7.86
CA ARG A 107 -9.79 20.81 7.28
C ARG A 107 -9.92 19.37 6.76
N GLU A 108 -8.95 18.96 5.95
CA GLU A 108 -8.85 17.58 5.49
C GLU A 108 -8.72 16.61 6.67
N ASN A 109 -9.42 15.48 6.57
CA ASN A 109 -9.36 14.41 7.56
C ASN A 109 -8.43 13.30 7.06
N GLU A 110 -7.94 12.50 8.00
CA GLU A 110 -7.21 11.28 7.69
C GLU A 110 -8.02 10.39 6.75
N THR A 111 -7.35 9.87 5.73
CA THR A 111 -7.97 9.05 4.69
C THR A 111 -7.21 7.75 4.53
N PHE A 112 -7.95 6.65 4.49
CA PHE A 112 -7.42 5.32 4.23
C PHE A 112 -7.99 4.81 2.91
N MET A 113 -7.18 4.10 2.13
CA MET A 113 -7.62 3.53 0.86
C MET A 113 -7.14 2.09 0.76
N GLY A 114 -7.97 1.25 0.15
CA GLY A 114 -7.63 -0.13 -0.20
C GLY A 114 -8.17 -0.45 -1.58
N CYS A 115 -7.45 -1.25 -2.35
CA CYS A 115 -7.81 -1.65 -3.70
C CYS A 115 -7.90 -3.18 -3.81
N SER A 116 -8.83 -3.66 -4.64
CA SER A 116 -9.01 -5.07 -4.96
C SER A 116 -9.14 -5.27 -6.47
N ASP A 117 -8.48 -6.29 -7.00
CA ASP A 117 -8.66 -6.72 -8.39
C ASP A 117 -9.92 -7.58 -8.52
N ILE A 118 -10.81 -7.21 -9.44
CA ILE A 118 -12.07 -7.91 -9.70
C ILE A 118 -12.34 -8.04 -11.20
N ALA A 119 -13.19 -8.99 -11.55
CA ALA A 119 -13.83 -9.06 -12.86
C ALA A 119 -15.34 -8.84 -12.71
N ILE A 120 -15.94 -8.14 -13.67
CA ILE A 120 -17.38 -7.92 -13.76
C ILE A 120 -17.86 -8.50 -15.08
N LEU A 121 -18.57 -9.62 -15.02
CA LEU A 121 -19.10 -10.27 -16.20
C LEU A 121 -20.32 -9.51 -16.76
N PRO A 122 -20.57 -9.55 -18.08
CA PRO A 122 -21.80 -9.02 -18.66
C PRO A 122 -23.06 -9.63 -18.03
N ASN A 123 -24.16 -8.87 -18.02
CA ASN A 123 -25.43 -9.36 -17.47
C ASN A 123 -25.91 -10.58 -18.29
N GLY A 124 -26.37 -11.63 -17.61
CA GLY A 124 -26.75 -12.90 -18.23
C GLY A 124 -25.58 -13.84 -18.56
N SER A 125 -24.34 -13.47 -18.23
CA SER A 125 -23.22 -14.43 -18.27
C SER A 125 -23.44 -15.50 -17.20
N PRO A 126 -23.17 -16.79 -17.49
CA PRO A 126 -23.20 -17.84 -16.47
C PRO A 126 -22.29 -17.45 -15.31
N THR A 127 -22.85 -17.38 -14.09
CA THR A 127 -22.13 -17.08 -12.85
C THR A 127 -21.34 -18.27 -12.31
N ASP A 128 -21.29 -19.38 -13.04
CA ASP A 128 -20.42 -20.48 -12.67
C ASP A 128 -18.98 -19.96 -12.65
N LEU A 129 -18.38 -20.00 -11.45
CA LEU A 129 -16.99 -19.65 -11.25
C LEU A 129 -16.17 -20.40 -12.30
N PRO A 130 -15.24 -19.72 -13.00
CA PRO A 130 -14.34 -20.43 -13.90
C PRO A 130 -13.67 -21.53 -13.07
N ILE A 131 -13.84 -22.78 -13.49
CA ILE A 131 -13.10 -23.90 -12.92
C ILE A 131 -11.63 -23.53 -13.11
N VAL A 132 -10.94 -23.21 -12.02
CA VAL A 132 -9.49 -23.05 -12.03
C VAL A 132 -8.95 -24.44 -12.32
N ILE A 133 -8.68 -24.72 -13.60
CA ILE A 133 -7.93 -25.90 -14.00
C ILE A 133 -6.50 -25.63 -13.53
N ILE A 134 -6.21 -25.97 -12.27
CA ILE A 134 -4.85 -25.96 -11.75
C ILE A 134 -4.08 -26.93 -12.65
N PRO A 135 -3.08 -26.47 -13.43
CA PRO A 135 -2.25 -27.38 -14.20
C PRO A 135 -1.57 -28.30 -13.18
N THR A 136 -2.04 -29.53 -13.11
CA THR A 136 -1.38 -30.57 -12.33
C THR A 136 0.00 -30.70 -12.95
N LYS A 137 1.03 -30.44 -12.14
CA LYS A 137 2.41 -30.56 -12.59
C LYS A 137 2.62 -32.02 -13.00
N THR A 138 2.48 -32.31 -14.29
CA THR A 138 2.79 -33.60 -14.86
C THR A 138 4.27 -33.81 -14.64
N THR A 139 4.60 -34.67 -13.67
CA THR A 139 5.95 -35.16 -13.45
C THR A 139 6.35 -35.95 -14.70
N ILE A 140 6.94 -35.27 -15.67
CA ILE A 140 7.66 -35.92 -16.76
C ILE A 140 8.86 -36.57 -16.08
N ALA A 141 8.83 -37.91 -16.00
CA ALA A 141 9.95 -38.70 -15.56
C ALA A 141 11.18 -38.30 -16.38
N SER A 142 12.19 -37.75 -15.70
CA SER A 142 13.48 -37.40 -16.32
C SER A 142 14.13 -38.68 -16.81
N THR A 143 14.08 -38.90 -18.13
CA THR A 143 14.95 -39.89 -18.76
C THR A 143 16.33 -39.26 -18.85
N SER A 144 17.28 -39.82 -18.11
CA SER A 144 18.68 -39.40 -18.13
C SER A 144 19.30 -39.68 -19.50
N VAL A 145 19.46 -38.63 -20.31
CA VAL A 145 20.29 -38.69 -21.51
C VAL A 145 21.73 -38.36 -21.11
N THR A 146 22.55 -39.40 -21.03
CA THR A 146 24.00 -39.29 -20.90
C THR A 146 24.57 -38.54 -22.10
N THR A 147 25.03 -37.31 -21.89
CA THR A 147 25.81 -36.57 -22.89
C THR A 147 27.28 -36.75 -22.59
N LYS A 148 27.98 -37.50 -23.45
CA LYS A 148 29.44 -37.60 -23.41
C LYS A 148 30.05 -36.27 -23.88
N THR A 149 31.02 -35.83 -23.09
CA THR A 149 31.91 -34.69 -23.29
C THR A 149 32.69 -34.78 -24.59
N SER A 150 32.72 -33.69 -25.37
CA SER A 150 33.82 -33.40 -26.28
C SER A 150 34.26 -31.96 -26.12
N THR A 151 35.55 -31.85 -25.80
CA THR A 151 36.35 -30.68 -25.49
C THR A 151 36.59 -29.84 -26.75
N THR A 152 36.49 -28.53 -26.68
CA THR A 152 37.28 -27.65 -27.56
C THR A 152 37.69 -26.40 -26.81
N THR A 153 39.00 -26.29 -26.62
CA THR A 153 39.72 -25.23 -25.93
C THR A 153 39.93 -24.04 -26.86
N ALA A 154 39.58 -22.83 -26.42
CA ALA A 154 40.22 -21.61 -26.91
C ALA A 154 40.21 -20.54 -25.81
N SER A 155 41.42 -20.20 -25.35
CA SER A 155 41.69 -19.07 -24.44
C SER A 155 41.60 -17.74 -25.19
N SER A 156 41.01 -16.73 -24.57
CA SER A 156 41.53 -15.36 -24.70
C SER A 156 41.26 -14.58 -23.41
N THR A 157 42.35 -14.06 -22.86
CA THR A 157 42.47 -13.28 -21.63
C THR A 157 42.15 -11.82 -21.88
N TYR A 158 41.27 -11.23 -21.07
CA TYR A 158 41.15 -9.78 -20.93
C TYR A 158 41.11 -9.41 -19.45
N TYR A 159 42.10 -8.63 -19.03
CA TYR A 159 42.28 -8.13 -17.68
C TYR A 159 41.35 -6.93 -17.43
N TRP A 160 40.69 -6.88 -16.27
CA TRP A 160 40.00 -5.68 -15.77
C TRP A 160 40.79 -5.10 -14.61
N THR A 161 41.32 -3.88 -14.80
CA THR A 161 41.96 -3.08 -13.76
C THR A 161 40.92 -2.35 -12.92
N TRP A 162 40.96 -2.54 -11.60
CA TRP A 162 40.15 -1.78 -10.65
C TRP A 162 40.81 -0.43 -10.34
N THR A 163 40.08 0.66 -10.55
CA THR A 163 40.46 1.99 -10.06
C THR A 163 39.65 2.30 -8.80
N SER A 164 40.35 2.40 -7.67
CA SER A 164 39.77 2.83 -6.39
C SER A 164 39.51 4.34 -6.42
N MET A 165 38.27 4.78 -6.13
CA MET A 165 37.98 6.19 -5.86
C MET A 165 38.14 6.49 -4.38
N THR A 166 38.93 7.52 -4.09
CA THR A 166 39.19 8.09 -2.78
C THR A 166 38.07 9.02 -2.32
N THR A 167 37.59 8.80 -1.09
CA THR A 167 36.61 9.63 -0.39
C THR A 167 37.24 10.94 0.10
N THR A 168 36.75 12.08 -0.37
CA THR A 168 37.03 13.40 0.23
C THR A 168 35.95 13.76 1.26
N LYS A 169 36.42 14.03 2.49
CA LYS A 169 35.66 14.46 3.67
C LYS A 169 35.17 15.91 3.50
N ALA A 170 33.86 16.14 3.55
CA ALA A 170 33.29 17.48 3.61
C ALA A 170 33.33 18.01 5.05
N SER A 171 33.79 19.26 5.20
CA SER A 171 33.97 19.97 6.46
C SER A 171 32.70 20.74 6.83
N THR A 172 32.21 20.53 8.05
CA THR A 172 31.09 21.23 8.68
C THR A 172 31.51 22.64 9.07
N THR A 173 30.74 23.66 8.69
CA THR A 173 30.82 24.99 9.30
C THR A 173 29.44 25.38 9.80
N SER A 174 29.36 25.66 11.10
CA SER A 174 28.18 26.11 11.83
C SER A 174 27.96 27.61 11.65
N VAL A 175 26.74 28.03 11.27
CA VAL A 175 26.26 29.39 11.50
C VAL A 175 24.82 29.33 12.00
N SER A 176 24.62 29.85 13.20
CA SER A 176 23.32 30.14 13.81
C SER A 176 22.80 31.50 13.37
N SER A 177 21.50 31.65 13.10
CA SER A 177 20.64 32.71 13.70
C SER A 177 19.25 32.81 13.07
N THR A 178 18.24 32.66 13.93
CA THR A 178 16.94 33.38 14.04
C THR A 178 15.96 33.54 12.87
N ASN A 179 14.71 33.16 13.21
CA ASN A 179 13.46 33.31 12.50
C ASN A 179 13.13 34.76 12.10
N HIS A 180 12.71 35.00 10.86
CA HIS A 180 11.70 36.01 10.50
C HIS A 180 11.01 35.60 9.19
N TRP A 181 9.67 35.52 9.23
CA TRP A 181 8.81 35.27 8.07
C TRP A 181 8.45 36.59 7.39
N THR A 182 8.86 36.76 6.13
CA THR A 182 8.27 37.76 5.22
C THR A 182 8.21 37.21 3.79
N TRP A 183 7.03 37.20 3.21
CA TRP A 183 6.76 36.95 1.78
C TRP A 183 7.14 38.17 0.92
N PRO A 184 7.60 37.98 -0.33
CA PRO A 184 6.81 38.54 -1.42
C PRO A 184 6.79 37.75 -2.76
N SER A 185 5.64 37.91 -3.42
CA SER A 185 5.31 37.96 -4.86
C SER A 185 6.01 37.09 -5.92
N LEU A 186 5.15 36.33 -6.60
CA LEU A 186 5.11 35.95 -8.02
C LEU A 186 6.10 36.64 -8.98
N SER A 187 6.92 35.84 -9.66
CA SER A 187 7.21 36.04 -11.09
C SER A 187 7.64 34.73 -11.77
N THR A 188 7.19 34.60 -13.01
CA THR A 188 7.30 33.53 -14.00
C THR A 188 8.70 33.19 -14.52
N HIS A 189 8.90 31.88 -14.78
CA HIS A 189 9.60 31.24 -15.92
C HIS A 189 10.63 30.17 -15.52
N GLY A 190 10.56 29.03 -16.21
CA GLY A 190 11.71 28.12 -16.38
C GLY A 190 11.36 26.65 -16.21
N SER A 191 10.80 26.03 -17.25
CA SER A 191 10.80 24.58 -17.37
C SER A 191 12.25 24.07 -17.42
N SER A 192 12.60 23.14 -16.55
CA SER A 192 13.82 22.35 -16.64
C SER A 192 13.52 20.95 -16.13
N SER A 193 13.42 20.02 -17.08
CA SER A 193 13.22 18.60 -16.86
C SER A 193 14.46 17.98 -16.21
N VAL A 194 14.38 17.65 -14.93
CA VAL A 194 15.36 16.79 -14.27
C VAL A 194 14.81 15.36 -14.28
N SER A 195 15.41 14.53 -15.12
CA SER A 195 15.16 13.08 -15.14
C SER A 195 15.76 12.48 -13.87
N SER A 196 14.91 12.13 -12.90
CA SER A 196 15.30 11.32 -11.74
C SER A 196 15.25 9.85 -12.13
N THR A 197 16.40 9.26 -12.42
CA THR A 197 16.54 7.80 -12.58
C THR A 197 16.37 7.16 -11.20
N THR A 198 15.20 6.58 -10.94
CA THR A 198 14.95 5.79 -9.73
C THR A 198 15.62 4.44 -9.91
N THR A 199 16.83 4.29 -9.39
CA THR A 199 17.51 3.00 -9.32
C THR A 199 16.77 2.10 -8.34
N THR A 200 15.97 1.17 -8.86
CA THR A 200 15.34 0.10 -8.10
C THR A 200 16.43 -0.80 -7.53
N THR A 201 16.94 -0.44 -6.36
CA THR A 201 17.82 -1.30 -5.59
C THR A 201 16.92 -2.33 -4.92
N THR A 202 16.82 -3.51 -5.52
CA THR A 202 16.28 -4.69 -4.86
C THR A 202 17.21 -5.02 -3.69
N ILE A 203 16.95 -4.40 -2.53
CA ILE A 203 17.67 -4.70 -1.30
C ILE A 203 17.32 -6.13 -0.94
N ARG A 204 18.27 -7.04 -1.18
CA ARG A 204 18.20 -8.42 -0.71
C ARG A 204 17.94 -8.39 0.80
N ARG A 205 16.84 -9.02 1.23
CA ARG A 205 16.47 -9.24 2.63
C ARG A 205 17.71 -9.74 3.40
N PRO A 206 18.29 -8.97 4.32
CA PRO A 206 19.33 -9.48 5.19
C PRO A 206 18.71 -10.59 6.03
N LEU A 207 19.18 -11.82 5.83
CA LEU A 207 18.86 -12.93 6.72
C LEU A 207 19.44 -12.59 8.10
N GLY A 208 18.56 -12.24 9.05
CA GLY A 208 18.97 -11.98 10.44
C GLY A 208 18.88 -10.54 10.93
N LEU A 209 17.98 -9.70 10.38
CA LEU A 209 17.68 -8.41 11.00
C LEU A 209 16.99 -8.64 12.36
N THR A 210 17.76 -8.61 13.44
CA THR A 210 17.26 -8.81 14.81
C THR A 210 16.86 -7.53 15.50
N THR A 211 17.18 -6.35 14.96
CA THR A 211 16.80 -5.03 15.49
C THR A 211 15.89 -4.30 14.53
N TRP A 212 14.91 -3.57 15.06
CA TRP A 212 13.98 -2.81 14.23
C TRP A 212 14.72 -1.70 13.45
N SER A 213 14.30 -1.47 12.20
CA SER A 213 14.82 -0.43 11.31
C SER A 213 13.71 0.50 10.85
N SER A 214 13.98 1.81 10.89
CA SER A 214 13.10 2.85 10.35
C SER A 214 13.26 3.08 8.85
N ASP A 215 14.24 2.43 8.21
CA ASP A 215 14.72 2.79 6.87
C ASP A 215 13.90 2.12 5.77
N PHE A 216 12.58 2.31 5.82
CA PHE A 216 11.67 1.83 4.79
C PHE A 216 11.79 0.32 4.52
N PHE A 217 12.09 -0.44 5.57
CA PHE A 217 12.27 -1.88 5.54
C PHE A 217 10.91 -2.59 5.45
N GLU A 218 10.80 -3.60 4.60
CA GLU A 218 9.57 -4.38 4.46
C GLU A 218 9.55 -5.55 5.43
N TYR A 219 8.74 -5.42 6.49
CA TYR A 219 8.47 -6.48 7.44
C TYR A 219 7.32 -7.36 6.94
N GLN A 220 7.49 -8.67 7.08
CA GLN A 220 6.43 -9.64 6.86
C GLN A 220 5.74 -9.97 8.19
N ALA A 221 4.52 -10.52 8.12
CA ALA A 221 3.88 -11.06 9.31
C ALA A 221 4.79 -12.13 9.94
N ASP A 222 4.81 -12.17 11.28
CA ASP A 222 5.64 -13.03 12.11
C ASP A 222 7.16 -12.73 12.12
N ASP A 223 7.66 -11.73 11.38
CA ASP A 223 9.04 -11.26 11.57
C ASP A 223 9.24 -10.77 13.03
N GLU A 224 10.37 -11.11 13.64
CA GLU A 224 10.68 -10.76 15.02
C GLU A 224 11.86 -9.78 15.09
N VAL A 225 11.70 -8.70 15.86
CA VAL A 225 12.71 -7.65 16.02
C VAL A 225 12.83 -7.22 17.48
N MET A 226 14.01 -6.75 17.85
CA MET A 226 14.28 -6.04 19.10
C MET A 226 14.12 -4.55 18.89
N TYR A 227 13.39 -3.88 19.77
CA TYR A 227 13.28 -2.44 19.82
C TYR A 227 13.15 -2.00 21.28
N ASP A 228 13.99 -1.04 21.68
CA ASP A 228 14.06 -0.54 23.07
C ASP A 228 14.16 -1.65 24.13
N GLY A 229 14.98 -2.67 23.84
CA GLY A 229 15.21 -3.81 24.74
C GLY A 229 14.06 -4.82 24.83
N ILE A 230 12.94 -4.59 24.14
CA ILE A 230 11.79 -5.50 24.12
C ILE A 230 11.73 -6.21 22.76
N LYS A 231 11.41 -7.51 22.80
CA LYS A 231 11.20 -8.30 21.59
C LYS A 231 9.77 -8.15 21.10
N TYR A 232 9.61 -7.82 19.83
CA TYR A 232 8.33 -7.67 19.17
C TYR A 232 8.20 -8.63 17.99
N ARG A 233 6.97 -9.08 17.74
CA ARG A 233 6.55 -9.79 16.54
C ARG A 233 5.74 -8.86 15.66
N CYS A 234 6.05 -8.83 14.37
CA CYS A 234 5.25 -8.17 13.36
C CYS A 234 3.90 -8.88 13.20
N VAL A 235 2.80 -8.16 13.38
CA VAL A 235 1.44 -8.70 13.30
C VAL A 235 0.90 -8.65 11.87
N VAL A 236 1.24 -7.59 11.14
CA VAL A 236 0.79 -7.35 9.78
C VAL A 236 1.97 -6.88 8.96
N ALA A 237 2.17 -7.47 7.78
CA ALA A 237 3.23 -7.06 6.87
C ALA A 237 3.09 -5.57 6.52
N HIS A 238 4.19 -4.82 6.63
CA HIS A 238 4.19 -3.38 6.40
C HIS A 238 5.61 -2.90 6.07
N ARG A 239 5.68 -1.70 5.49
CA ARG A 239 6.95 -1.00 5.29
C ARG A 239 7.19 -0.06 6.47
N SER A 240 8.36 -0.14 7.09
CA SER A 240 8.70 0.66 8.26
C SER A 240 8.94 2.13 7.92
N PHE A 241 8.77 2.99 8.91
CA PHE A 241 9.11 4.41 8.89
C PHE A 241 9.21 4.87 10.36
N PRO A 242 9.75 6.06 10.68
CA PRO A 242 10.01 6.47 12.05
C PRO A 242 8.80 6.38 13.02
N ALA A 243 7.59 6.65 12.54
CA ALA A 243 6.37 6.57 13.36
C ALA A 243 5.74 5.17 13.42
N ALA A 244 6.32 4.17 12.74
CA ALA A 244 5.92 2.76 12.80
C ALA A 244 6.81 1.92 13.73
N ALA A 245 7.55 2.56 14.63
CA ALA A 245 8.38 1.88 15.61
C ALA A 245 7.55 0.99 16.57
N PRO A 246 8.01 -0.22 16.93
CA PRO A 246 7.30 -1.10 17.84
C PRO A 246 6.99 -0.41 19.18
N GLY A 247 5.74 -0.47 19.62
CA GLY A 247 5.34 0.13 20.88
C GLY A 247 3.83 0.07 21.12
N PRO A 248 3.36 0.66 22.25
CA PRO A 248 1.94 0.61 22.64
C PRO A 248 0.99 1.25 21.64
N LEU A 249 1.44 2.28 20.90
CA LEU A 249 0.62 3.00 19.93
C LEU A 249 0.61 2.35 18.54
N THR A 250 1.51 1.39 18.29
CA THR A 250 1.63 0.67 17.01
C THR A 250 1.24 -0.80 17.16
N TRP A 251 0.35 -1.11 18.10
CA TRP A 251 -0.10 -2.47 18.40
C TRP A 251 -0.69 -3.21 17.19
N ALA A 252 -1.18 -2.45 16.20
CA ALA A 252 -1.69 -2.97 14.93
C ALA A 252 -0.60 -3.58 14.03
N TRP A 253 0.66 -3.14 14.20
CA TRP A 253 1.81 -3.63 13.44
C TRP A 253 2.73 -4.53 14.28
N TRP A 254 2.78 -4.31 15.60
CA TRP A 254 3.74 -4.96 16.48
C TRP A 254 3.09 -5.48 17.75
N LYS A 255 3.40 -6.72 18.11
CA LYS A 255 2.99 -7.34 19.38
C LYS A 255 4.21 -7.70 20.21
N PRO A 256 4.31 -7.28 21.48
CA PRO A 256 5.41 -7.69 22.35
C PRO A 256 5.35 -9.21 22.58
N ILE A 257 6.50 -9.86 22.44
CA ILE A 257 6.66 -11.27 22.82
C ILE A 257 7.00 -11.28 24.30
N GLN A 258 6.03 -11.65 25.14
CA GLN A 258 6.31 -11.93 26.54
C GLN A 258 7.17 -13.20 26.59
N GLU A 259 8.42 -13.10 27.06
CA GLU A 259 9.11 -14.30 27.51
C GLU A 259 8.33 -14.81 28.72
N GLU A 260 7.68 -15.97 28.58
CA GLU A 260 7.11 -16.68 29.72
C GLU A 260 8.23 -16.86 30.76
N GLN A 261 8.19 -16.06 31.83
CA GLN A 261 8.89 -16.41 33.05
C GLN A 261 8.32 -17.75 33.50
N LYS A 262 9.05 -18.83 33.20
CA LYS A 262 8.88 -20.13 33.85
C LYS A 262 8.90 -19.87 35.35
N ARG A 263 7.71 -19.86 35.93
CA ARG A 263 7.48 -19.81 37.37
C ARG A 263 8.03 -21.13 37.93
N PHE A 264 9.24 -21.08 38.48
CA PHE A 264 9.78 -22.13 39.35
C PHE A 264 9.08 -22.08 40.71
#